data_AF-A0A1A8DZU3-F1
#
_entry.id   AF-A0A1A8DZU3-F1
#
_cell.length_a   1.000
_cell.length_b   1.000
_cell.length_c   1.000
_cell.angle_alpha   90.00
_cell.angle_beta   90.00
_cell.angle_gamma   90.00
#
_symmetry.space_group_name_H-M   'P 1'
#
loop_
_entity.id
_entity.type
_entity.pdbx_description
1 polymer ?
#
loop_
_entity_poly.entity_id
_entity_poly.type
_entity_poly.pdbx_seq_one_letter_code
_entity_poly.pdbx_strand_id
1 'polypeptide(L)'
;KEKRELPWRTLALAESDINIRTYAVWVSEIMLQQTQVATVKEYYKRWLKKWPTVQDLAAATIEEVNQMWSGLGYYSRGRRLHEGAQKVVLELKGRMPRTVDDLLKQLPG
;
A
#
# COMPACT_ATOMS: atom_id res chain seq x y z
N LYS A 1 -13.08 -11.87 -22.09
CA LYS A 1 -12.19 -11.97 -20.89
C LYS A 1 -12.65 -10.94 -19.87
N GLU A 2 -13.48 -11.35 -18.90
CA GLU A 2 -13.97 -10.46 -17.85
C GLU A 2 -12.80 -9.87 -17.07
N LYS A 3 -12.62 -8.55 -17.18
CA LYS A 3 -11.72 -7.81 -16.30
C LYS A 3 -12.38 -7.81 -14.92
N ARG A 4 -12.01 -8.77 -14.07
CA ARG A 4 -12.41 -8.78 -12.65
C ARG A 4 -12.18 -7.38 -12.09
N GLU A 5 -13.23 -6.73 -11.61
CA GLU A 5 -13.13 -5.42 -10.97
C GLU A 5 -12.31 -5.56 -9.69
N LEU A 6 -11.14 -4.93 -9.71
CA LEU A 6 -10.21 -4.87 -8.59
C LEU A 6 -10.17 -3.42 -8.10
N PRO A 7 -10.49 -3.15 -6.82
CA PRO A 7 -10.60 -1.78 -6.30
C PRO A 7 -9.37 -0.92 -6.56
N TRP A 8 -8.17 -1.51 -6.45
CA TRP A 8 -6.90 -0.83 -6.73
C TRP A 8 -6.69 -0.46 -8.20
N ARG A 9 -7.28 -1.21 -9.15
CA ARG A 9 -7.24 -0.85 -10.58
C ARG A 9 -8.18 0.32 -10.89
N THR A 10 -9.35 0.36 -10.26
CA THR A 10 -10.28 1.48 -10.41
C THR A 10 -9.69 2.76 -9.83
N LEU A 11 -9.10 2.68 -8.62
CA LEU A 11 -8.46 3.83 -8.00
C LEU A 11 -7.25 4.32 -8.81
N ALA A 12 -6.44 3.41 -9.36
CA ALA A 12 -5.34 3.78 -10.24
C ALA A 12 -5.76 4.46 -11.55
N LEU A 13 -6.99 4.26 -12.01
CA LEU A 13 -7.52 4.90 -13.20
C LEU A 13 -8.27 6.21 -12.90
N ALA A 14 -8.85 6.33 -11.71
CA ALA A 14 -9.65 7.48 -11.31
C ALA A 14 -8.85 8.58 -10.58
N GLU A 15 -7.77 8.21 -9.89
CA GLU A 15 -6.97 9.15 -9.11
C GLU A 15 -6.00 9.94 -10.00
N SER A 16 -6.07 11.27 -9.88
CA SER A 16 -5.25 12.23 -10.62
C SER A 16 -3.89 12.46 -9.96
N ASP A 17 -3.81 12.33 -8.64
CA ASP A 17 -2.55 12.43 -7.91
C ASP A 17 -1.70 11.16 -8.08
N ILE A 18 -0.55 11.32 -8.73
CA ILE A 18 0.39 10.22 -8.97
C ILE A 18 0.88 9.58 -7.67
N ASN A 19 1.05 10.34 -6.58
CA ASN A 19 1.53 9.80 -5.31
C ASN A 19 0.47 8.91 -4.67
N ILE A 20 -0.78 9.38 -4.61
CA ILE A 20 -1.89 8.60 -4.05
C ILE A 20 -2.09 7.33 -4.87
N ARG A 21 -2.11 7.44 -6.20
CA ARG A 21 -2.22 6.29 -7.09
C ARG A 21 -1.10 5.28 -6.89
N THR A 22 0.15 5.74 -6.88
CA THR A 22 1.30 4.84 -6.74
C THR A 22 1.31 4.15 -5.38
N TYR A 23 1.02 4.89 -4.31
CA TYR A 23 0.86 4.33 -2.97
C TYR A 23 -0.24 3.27 -2.92
N ALA A 24 -1.40 3.56 -3.49
CA ALA A 24 -2.53 2.64 -3.55
C ALA A 24 -2.21 1.35 -4.32
N VAL A 25 -1.47 1.44 -5.43
CA VAL A 25 -1.00 0.26 -6.16
C VAL A 25 0.00 -0.54 -5.31
N TRP A 26 0.99 0.13 -4.71
CA TRP A 26 2.00 -0.53 -3.88
C TRP A 26 1.39 -1.33 -2.72
N VAL A 27 0.46 -0.73 -1.96
CA VAL A 27 -0.25 -1.43 -0.88
C VAL A 27 -0.94 -2.69 -1.40
N SER A 28 -1.59 -2.61 -2.57
CA SER A 28 -2.29 -3.77 -3.14
C SER A 28 -1.34 -4.91 -3.50
N GLU A 29 -0.18 -4.60 -4.07
CA GLU A 29 0.84 -5.59 -4.44
C GLU A 29 1.37 -6.31 -3.19
N ILE A 30 1.74 -5.56 -2.14
CA ILE A 30 2.22 -6.16 -0.87
C ILE A 30 1.16 -7.07 -0.24
N MET A 31 -0.10 -6.65 -0.23
CA MET A 31 -1.18 -7.48 0.30
C MET A 31 -1.38 -8.76 -0.54
N LEU A 32 -1.20 -8.70 -1.86
CA LEU A 32 -1.39 -9.84 -2.77
C LEU A 32 -0.24 -10.87 -2.75
N GLN A 33 0.93 -10.53 -2.21
CA GLN A 33 2.07 -11.45 -2.06
C GLN A 33 1.78 -12.57 -1.04
N GLN A 34 0.92 -13.55 -1.37
CA GLN A 34 0.47 -14.69 -0.53
C GLN A 34 -0.90 -14.49 0.17
N THR A 35 -1.73 -13.56 -0.26
CA THR A 35 -3.13 -13.47 0.21
C THR A 35 -4.11 -13.49 -0.97
N GLN A 36 -5.22 -14.22 -0.82
CA GLN A 36 -6.23 -14.31 -1.87
C GLN A 36 -6.93 -12.96 -2.11
N VAL A 37 -7.24 -12.67 -3.39
CA VAL A 37 -7.90 -11.44 -3.83
C VAL A 37 -9.16 -11.12 -3.03
N ALA A 38 -10.00 -12.13 -2.72
CA ALA A 38 -11.24 -11.94 -1.98
C ALA A 38 -11.01 -11.33 -0.59
N THR A 39 -10.01 -11.84 0.14
CA THR A 39 -9.61 -11.31 1.45
C THR A 39 -8.99 -9.92 1.30
N VAL A 40 -8.09 -9.72 0.34
CA VAL A 40 -7.38 -8.44 0.16
C VAL A 40 -8.34 -7.28 -0.08
N LYS A 41 -9.44 -7.48 -0.82
CA LYS A 41 -10.41 -6.41 -1.15
C LYS A 41 -10.88 -5.64 0.08
N GLU A 42 -11.28 -6.33 1.15
CA GLU A 42 -11.82 -5.70 2.35
C GLU A 42 -10.74 -5.08 3.24
N TYR A 43 -9.56 -5.69 3.30
CA TYR A 43 -8.41 -5.10 4.01
C TYR A 43 -7.90 -3.85 3.32
N TYR A 44 -7.79 -3.90 2.00
CA TYR A 44 -7.33 -2.79 1.18
C TYR A 44 -8.22 -1.55 1.31
N LYS A 45 -9.55 -1.72 1.25
CA LYS A 45 -10.51 -0.61 1.45
C LYS A 45 -10.35 0.02 2.83
N ARG A 46 -10.27 -0.79 3.90
CA ARG A 46 -10.09 -0.30 5.27
C ARG A 46 -8.75 0.39 5.46
N TRP A 47 -7.70 -0.16 4.87
CA TRP A 47 -6.35 0.39 4.89
C TRP A 47 -6.31 1.78 4.25
N LEU A 48 -6.76 1.92 3.00
CA LEU A 48 -6.77 3.22 2.32
C LEU A 48 -7.75 4.22 2.93
N LYS A 49 -8.81 3.76 3.58
CA LYS A 49 -9.70 4.65 4.34
C LYS A 49 -9.00 5.23 5.57
N LYS A 50 -8.17 4.44 6.25
CA LYS A 50 -7.42 4.88 7.44
C LYS A 50 -6.19 5.71 7.08
N TRP A 51 -5.45 5.27 6.06
CA TRP A 51 -4.24 5.91 5.56
C TRP A 51 -4.35 6.12 4.05
N PRO A 52 -5.01 7.20 3.60
CA PRO A 52 -5.17 7.52 2.18
C PRO A 52 -3.85 7.80 1.45
N THR A 53 -2.86 8.33 2.16
CA THR A 53 -1.56 8.71 1.60
C THR A 53 -0.40 7.97 2.26
N VAL A 54 0.78 8.00 1.62
CA VAL A 54 2.00 7.43 2.19
C VAL A 54 2.43 8.18 3.46
N GLN A 55 2.10 9.47 3.56
CA GLN A 55 2.36 10.31 4.72
C GLN A 55 1.54 9.86 5.92
N ASP A 56 0.25 9.56 5.69
CA ASP A 56 -0.64 9.07 6.75
C ASP A 56 -0.14 7.73 7.30
N LEU A 57 0.31 6.83 6.41
CA LEU A 57 0.88 5.55 6.82
C LEU A 57 2.21 5.75 7.56
N ALA A 58 3.09 6.62 7.09
CA ALA A 58 4.38 6.89 7.73
C ALA A 58 4.26 7.50 9.14
N ALA A 59 3.16 8.22 9.41
CA ALA A 59 2.85 8.82 10.70
C ALA A 59 2.17 7.83 11.68
N ALA A 60 1.74 6.65 11.20
CA ALA A 60 1.09 5.64 12.02
C ALA A 60 2.06 5.00 13.01
N THR A 61 1.52 4.40 14.08
CA THR A 61 2.35 3.54 14.93
C THR A 61 2.42 2.12 14.37
N ILE A 62 3.48 1.38 14.75
CA ILE A 62 3.61 -0.02 14.35
C ILE A 62 2.50 -0.90 14.95
N GLU A 63 1.99 -0.53 16.12
CA GLU A 63 0.84 -1.19 16.77
C GLU A 63 -0.43 -1.04 15.92
N GLU A 64 -0.72 0.16 15.44
CA GLU A 64 -1.86 0.40 14.55
C GLU A 64 -1.75 -0.36 13.24
N VAL A 65 -0.55 -0.39 12.66
CA VAL A 65 -0.24 -1.17 11.45
C VAL A 65 -0.47 -2.65 11.69
N ASN A 66 0.07 -3.20 12.78
CA ASN A 66 -0.13 -4.61 13.15
C ASN A 66 -1.60 -4.94 13.37
N GLN A 67 -2.36 -4.05 14.04
CA GLN A 67 -3.79 -4.22 14.26
C GLN A 67 -4.56 -4.27 12.93
N MET A 68 -4.27 -3.35 12.00
CA MET A 68 -4.92 -3.32 10.69
C MET A 68 -4.50 -4.49 9.78
N TRP A 69 -3.28 -5.01 9.96
CA TRP A 69 -2.77 -6.18 9.24
C TRP A 69 -3.22 -7.51 9.82
N SER A 70 -3.82 -7.50 11.02
CA SER A 70 -4.23 -8.70 11.72
C SER A 70 -5.21 -9.51 10.87
N GLY A 71 -4.87 -10.77 10.60
CA GLY A 71 -5.66 -11.68 9.74
C GLY A 71 -5.18 -11.80 8.29
N LEU A 72 -4.22 -10.98 7.83
CA LEU A 72 -3.58 -11.15 6.51
C LEU A 72 -2.42 -12.15 6.51
N GLY A 73 -1.92 -12.53 7.69
CA GLY A 73 -0.74 -13.36 7.85
C GLY A 73 0.57 -12.63 7.49
N TYR A 74 1.70 -13.17 7.95
CA TYR A 74 3.03 -12.59 7.74
C TYR A 74 3.11 -11.09 8.05
N TYR A 75 2.98 -10.74 9.34
CA TYR A 75 3.04 -9.37 9.87
C TYR A 75 4.29 -8.59 9.43
N SER A 76 5.38 -9.29 9.10
CA SER A 76 6.58 -8.69 8.55
C SER A 76 6.33 -7.89 7.26
N ARG A 77 5.33 -8.25 6.44
CA ARG A 77 4.94 -7.47 5.24
C ARG A 77 4.36 -6.11 5.61
N GLY A 78 3.41 -6.07 6.56
CA GLY A 78 2.83 -4.81 7.04
C GLY A 78 3.88 -3.90 7.68
N ARG A 79 4.80 -4.49 8.46
CA ARG A 79 5.94 -3.76 9.03
C ARG A 79 6.87 -3.18 7.96
N ARG A 80 7.27 -3.96 6.95
CA ARG A 80 8.13 -3.48 5.85
C ARG A 80 7.45 -2.39 5.03
N LEU A 81 6.15 -2.52 4.77
CA LEU A 81 5.35 -1.49 4.12
C LEU A 81 5.37 -0.17 4.93
N HIS A 82 5.25 -0.25 6.25
CA HIS A 82 5.35 0.91 7.12
C HIS A 82 6.75 1.55 7.13
N GLU A 83 7.80 0.74 7.28
CA GLU A 83 9.19 1.19 7.22
C GLU A 83 9.51 1.84 5.86
N GLY A 84 9.01 1.27 4.76
CA GLY A 84 9.12 1.83 3.42
C GLY A 84 8.40 3.18 3.30
N ALA A 85 7.21 3.33 3.89
CA ALA A 85 6.48 4.60 3.90
C ALA A 85 7.25 5.70 4.64
N GLN A 86 7.81 5.37 5.82
CA GLN A 86 8.67 6.28 6.57
C GLN A 86 9.89 6.71 5.75
N LYS A 87 10.53 5.76 5.04
CA LYS A 87 11.66 6.06 4.15
C LYS A 87 11.27 7.00 3.01
N VAL A 88 10.11 6.80 2.36
CA VAL A 88 9.61 7.70 1.30
C VAL A 88 9.41 9.12 1.85
N VAL A 89 8.85 9.27 3.05
CA VAL A 89 8.63 10.59 3.65
C VAL A 89 9.95 11.27 4.00
N LEU A 90 10.88 10.53 4.63
CA LEU A 90 12.17 11.05 5.08
C LEU A 90 13.13 11.37 3.92
N GLU A 91 13.28 10.45 2.97
CA GLU A 91 14.29 10.57 1.90
C GLU A 91 13.73 11.21 0.63
N LEU A 92 12.48 10.91 0.27
CA LEU A 92 11.86 11.39 -0.97
C LEU A 92 10.91 12.57 -0.76
N LYS A 93 10.85 13.13 0.46
CA LYS A 93 9.96 14.24 0.85
C LYS A 93 8.49 13.94 0.53
N GLY A 94 8.08 12.67 0.67
CA GLY A 94 6.72 12.21 0.40
C GLY A 94 6.39 12.05 -1.09
N ARG A 95 7.38 12.12 -1.99
CA ARG A 95 7.20 11.84 -3.42
C ARG A 95 7.37 10.36 -3.69
N MET A 96 6.32 9.70 -4.16
CA MET A 96 6.38 8.29 -4.52
C MET A 96 7.23 8.10 -5.79
N PRO A 97 8.01 7.01 -5.90
CA PRO A 97 8.70 6.64 -7.14
C PRO A 97 7.70 6.56 -8.31
N ARG A 98 8.09 7.08 -9.48
CA ARG A 98 7.16 7.22 -10.62
C ARG A 98 6.86 5.91 -11.34
N THR A 99 7.65 4.88 -11.09
CA THR A 99 7.49 3.56 -11.70
C THR A 99 7.41 2.49 -10.62
N VAL A 100 6.61 1.44 -10.89
CA VAL A 100 6.51 0.26 -10.00
C VAL A 100 7.86 -0.44 -9.89
N ASP A 101 8.65 -0.46 -10.97
CA ASP A 101 10.00 -1.04 -10.97
C ASP A 101 10.97 -0.26 -10.06
N ASP A 102 10.93 1.08 -10.07
CA ASP A 102 11.73 1.87 -9.13
C ASP A 102 11.25 1.69 -7.70
N LEU A 103 9.94 1.50 -7.51
CA LEU A 103 9.34 1.29 -6.20
C LEU A 103 9.78 -0.05 -5.59
N LEU A 104 9.75 -1.13 -6.37
CA LEU A 104 10.24 -2.46 -5.97
C LEU A 104 11.77 -2.49 -5.76
N LYS A 105 12.53 -1.65 -6.47
CA LYS A 105 13.99 -1.54 -6.29
C LYS A 105 14.39 -0.71 -5.08
N GLN A 106 13.64 0.33 -4.74
CA GLN A 106 14.05 1.33 -3.73
C GLN A 106 13.41 1.10 -2.35
N LEU A 107 12.28 0.41 -2.28
CA LEU A 107 11.55 0.16 -1.04
C LEU A 107 11.61 -1.32 -0.65
N PRO A 108 12.00 -1.65 0.60
CA PRO A 108 12.03 -3.03 1.08
C PRO A 108 10.60 -3.58 1.22
N GLY A 109 10.34 -4.79 0.70
CA GLY A 109 9.04 -5.46 0.69
C GLY A 109 8.84 -6.28 -0.56
#